data_AF-A0A9Q3KJZ3-F1
#
_entry.id   AF-A0A9Q3KJZ3-F1
#
_cell.length_a   1.000
_cell.length_b   1.000
_cell.length_c   1.000
_cell.angle_alpha   90.00
_cell.angle_beta   90.00
_cell.angle_gamma   90.00
#
_symmetry.space_group_name_H-M   'P 1'
#
loop_
_entity.id
_entity.type
_entity.pdbx_description
1 polymer ?
#
loop_
_entity_poly.entity_id
_entity_poly.type
_entity_poly.pdbx_seq_one_letter_code
_entity_poly.pdbx_strand_id
1 'polypeptide(L)'
;MPGYETGDWEQLKLDMKRRWGTVSPERRYKLSSITQLFTKIQQEGGIRNMTQYKKFIGEYESIINYLRRYQYIQGDINHNQETSAIPSSIVQESIYREILKDEAMVQALDGGYIIPRLEILKLYIEQDLEAKVLIQQKEFSQTKSQEKKARFEEESWEEVLKKMKDITQKIQNPQPQGN
;
A
#
# COMPACT_ATOMS: atom_id res chain seq x y z
N MET A 1 -4.84 -47.72 -14.61
CA MET A 1 -6.24 -47.23 -14.68
C MET A 1 -6.77 -47.73 -16.01
N PRO A 2 -7.96 -48.35 -16.07
CA PRO A 2 -8.46 -49.00 -17.27
C PRO A 2 -8.34 -48.13 -18.53
N GLY A 3 -8.78 -46.87 -18.48
CA GLY A 3 -8.67 -45.96 -19.63
C GLY A 3 -7.23 -45.59 -20.06
N TYR A 4 -6.24 -45.67 -19.15
CA TYR A 4 -4.83 -45.46 -19.49
C TYR A 4 -4.23 -46.65 -20.21
N GLU A 5 -4.66 -47.85 -19.85
CA GLU A 5 -4.17 -49.11 -20.42
C GLU A 5 -4.82 -49.41 -21.79
N THR A 6 -6.06 -48.97 -22.00
CA THR A 6 -6.78 -49.14 -23.28
C THR A 6 -6.61 -47.97 -24.25
N GLY A 7 -5.97 -46.87 -23.84
CA GLY A 7 -5.84 -45.66 -24.66
C GLY A 7 -7.14 -44.89 -24.86
N ASP A 8 -8.19 -45.22 -24.11
CA ASP A 8 -9.48 -44.53 -24.15
C ASP A 8 -9.45 -43.29 -23.25
N TRP A 9 -9.31 -42.13 -23.87
CA TRP A 9 -9.22 -40.85 -23.18
C TRP A 9 -10.48 -40.45 -22.42
N GLU A 10 -11.67 -40.85 -22.88
CA GLU A 10 -12.92 -40.52 -22.20
C GLU A 10 -13.09 -41.39 -20.95
N GLN A 11 -12.77 -42.68 -21.06
CA GLN A 11 -12.76 -43.58 -19.92
C GLN A 11 -11.72 -43.17 -18.88
N LEU A 12 -10.54 -42.74 -19.32
CA LEU A 12 -9.51 -42.24 -18.41
C LEU A 12 -9.96 -40.98 -17.68
N LYS A 13 -10.57 -39.99 -18.37
CA LYS A 13 -11.13 -38.79 -17.70
C LYS A 13 -12.17 -39.15 -16.64
N LEU A 14 -13.05 -40.12 -16.91
CA LEU A 14 -14.05 -40.60 -15.95
C LEU A 14 -13.39 -41.29 -14.75
N ASP A 15 -12.41 -42.15 -14.98
CA ASP A 15 -11.64 -42.81 -13.93
C ASP A 15 -10.88 -41.79 -13.06
N MET A 16 -10.33 -40.73 -13.67
CA MET A 16 -9.68 -39.64 -12.95
C MET A 16 -10.68 -38.88 -12.08
N LYS A 17 -11.82 -38.46 -12.64
CA LYS A 17 -12.89 -37.78 -11.89
C LYS A 17 -13.46 -38.67 -10.77
N ARG A 18 -13.56 -39.98 -10.98
CA ARG A 18 -14.07 -40.93 -9.98
C ARG A 18 -13.10 -41.12 -8.82
N ARG A 19 -11.79 -41.21 -9.11
CA ARG A 19 -10.77 -41.50 -8.09
C ARG A 19 -10.34 -40.27 -7.30
N TRP A 20 -10.27 -39.10 -7.95
CA TRP A 20 -9.80 -37.86 -7.33
C TRP A 20 -10.91 -36.81 -7.15
N GLY A 21 -12.14 -37.12 -7.55
CA GLY A 21 -13.21 -36.14 -7.60
C GLY A 21 -13.04 -35.15 -8.76
N THR A 22 -14.05 -34.33 -9.00
CA THR A 22 -13.81 -33.07 -9.70
C THR A 22 -13.00 -32.21 -8.75
N VAL A 23 -11.78 -31.82 -9.14
CA VAL A 23 -11.09 -30.70 -8.51
C VAL A 23 -11.88 -29.46 -8.90
N SER A 24 -13.06 -29.25 -8.31
CA SER A 24 -13.66 -27.92 -8.31
C SER A 24 -12.59 -27.06 -7.67
N PRO A 25 -11.98 -26.10 -8.38
CA PRO A 25 -10.99 -25.24 -7.77
C PRO A 25 -11.66 -24.69 -6.52
N GLU A 26 -11.10 -25.03 -5.35
CA GLU A 26 -11.66 -24.60 -4.09
C GLU A 26 -11.88 -23.10 -4.21
N ARG A 27 -13.12 -22.64 -3.96
CA ARG A 27 -13.51 -21.25 -4.26
C ARG A 27 -12.51 -20.32 -3.60
N ARG A 28 -11.63 -19.71 -4.42
CA ARG A 28 -10.52 -18.90 -3.92
C ARG A 28 -11.01 -17.73 -3.08
N TYR A 29 -12.12 -17.13 -3.51
CA TYR A 29 -12.81 -16.07 -2.79
C TYR A 29 -14.32 -16.31 -2.76
N LYS A 30 -14.96 -15.83 -1.70
CA LYS A 30 -16.42 -15.82 -1.50
C LYS A 30 -16.89 -14.37 -1.40
N LEU A 31 -18.21 -14.13 -1.47
CA LEU A 31 -18.78 -12.80 -1.20
C LEU A 31 -18.36 -12.27 0.17
N SER A 32 -18.31 -13.15 1.18
CA SER A 32 -17.83 -12.83 2.53
C SER A 32 -16.36 -12.43 2.60
N SER A 33 -15.53 -12.73 1.57
CA SER A 33 -14.12 -12.36 1.54
C SER A 33 -13.93 -10.84 1.48
N ILE A 34 -14.90 -10.11 0.90
CA ILE A 34 -14.88 -8.65 0.87
C ILE A 34 -15.08 -8.10 2.29
N THR A 35 -16.15 -8.52 2.96
CA THR A 35 -16.44 -8.11 4.34
C THR A 35 -15.31 -8.50 5.30
N GLN A 36 -14.73 -9.70 5.13
CA GLN A 36 -13.57 -10.14 5.92
C GLN A 36 -12.34 -9.24 5.73
N LEU A 37 -12.08 -8.79 4.49
CA LEU A 37 -10.99 -7.86 4.21
C LEU A 37 -11.22 -6.53 4.95
N PHE A 38 -12.44 -5.99 4.93
CA PHE A 38 -12.79 -4.77 5.66
C PHE A 38 -12.67 -4.94 7.18
N THR A 39 -13.22 -6.02 7.73
CA THR A 39 -13.12 -6.32 9.18
C THR A 39 -11.67 -6.42 9.63
N LYS A 40 -10.80 -7.05 8.83
CA LYS A 40 -9.38 -7.18 9.13
C LYS A 40 -8.70 -5.81 9.22
N ILE A 41 -8.91 -4.94 8.23
CA ILE A 41 -8.35 -3.58 8.23
C ILE A 41 -8.86 -2.78 9.43
N GLN A 42 -10.14 -2.93 9.78
CA GLN A 42 -10.72 -2.27 10.93
C GLN A 42 -10.11 -2.75 12.25
N GLN A 43 -9.88 -4.06 12.40
CA GLN A 43 -9.18 -4.65 13.55
C GLN A 43 -7.73 -4.18 13.66
N GLU A 44 -7.06 -3.95 12.53
CA GLU A 44 -5.70 -3.38 12.46
C GLU A 44 -5.68 -1.86 12.75
N GLY A 45 -6.84 -1.23 12.93
CA GLY A 45 -6.96 0.20 13.26
C GLY A 45 -6.96 1.13 12.05
N GLY A 46 -7.37 0.61 10.88
CA GLY A 46 -7.51 1.34 9.63
C GLY A 46 -6.19 1.57 8.87
N ILE A 47 -6.30 2.04 7.62
CA ILE A 47 -5.14 2.33 6.78
C ILE A 47 -4.46 3.62 7.26
N ARG A 48 -3.13 3.54 7.47
CA ARG A 48 -2.31 4.66 7.97
C ARG A 48 -1.20 5.10 7.03
N ASN A 49 -0.77 4.23 6.11
CA ASN A 49 0.34 4.50 5.21
C ASN A 49 0.11 3.94 3.81
N MET A 50 0.91 4.42 2.85
CA MET A 50 0.82 4.05 1.44
C MET A 50 1.05 2.56 1.19
N THR A 51 1.91 1.91 1.98
CA THR A 51 2.19 0.47 1.83
C THR A 51 0.98 -0.38 2.21
N GLN A 52 0.32 -0.06 3.32
CA GLN A 52 -0.93 -0.69 3.75
C GLN A 52 -2.04 -0.46 2.73
N TYR A 53 -2.14 0.77 2.21
CA TYR A 53 -3.11 1.11 1.16
C TYR A 53 -2.93 0.27 -0.10
N LYS A 54 -1.72 0.22 -0.66
CA LYS A 54 -1.42 -0.56 -1.87
C LYS A 54 -1.71 -2.05 -1.68
N LYS A 55 -1.37 -2.59 -0.50
CA LYS A 55 -1.69 -3.99 -0.16
C LYS A 55 -3.20 -4.22 -0.12
N PHE A 56 -3.94 -3.35 0.56
CA PHE A 56 -5.40 -3.42 0.64
C PHE A 56 -6.05 -3.36 -0.74
N ILE A 57 -5.68 -2.39 -1.58
CA ILE A 57 -6.22 -2.24 -2.93
C ILE A 57 -5.92 -3.47 -3.79
N GLY A 58 -4.69 -3.99 -3.74
CA GLY A 58 -4.32 -5.20 -4.47
C GLY A 58 -5.14 -6.43 -4.04
N GLU A 59 -5.35 -6.63 -2.74
CA GLU A 59 -6.19 -7.72 -2.22
C GLU A 59 -7.66 -7.52 -2.62
N TYR A 60 -8.20 -6.31 -2.47
CA TYR A 60 -9.57 -5.96 -2.84
C TYR A 60 -9.84 -6.20 -4.33
N GLU A 61 -8.97 -5.71 -5.22
CA GLU A 61 -9.11 -5.87 -6.66
C GLU A 61 -8.97 -7.33 -7.10
N SER A 62 -8.07 -8.10 -6.45
CA SER A 62 -7.97 -9.54 -6.69
C SER A 62 -9.29 -10.26 -6.36
N ILE A 63 -9.92 -9.93 -5.24
CA ILE A 63 -11.21 -10.49 -4.83
C ILE A 63 -12.31 -10.11 -5.84
N ILE A 64 -12.44 -8.83 -6.17
CA ILE A 64 -13.47 -8.33 -7.10
C ILE A 64 -13.29 -8.95 -8.49
N ASN A 65 -12.07 -8.98 -9.02
CA ASN A 65 -11.77 -9.55 -10.33
C ASN A 65 -12.10 -11.05 -10.39
N TYR A 66 -11.81 -11.79 -9.32
CA TYR A 66 -12.21 -13.18 -9.21
C TYR A 66 -13.73 -13.32 -9.22
N LEU A 67 -14.43 -12.61 -8.34
CA LEU A 67 -15.89 -12.72 -8.23
C LEU A 67 -16.59 -12.34 -9.54
N ARG A 68 -16.10 -11.33 -10.25
CA ARG A 68 -16.61 -10.90 -11.56
C ARG A 68 -16.34 -11.94 -12.64
N ARG A 69 -15.13 -12.50 -12.71
CA ARG A 69 -14.74 -13.53 -13.68
C ARG A 69 -15.64 -14.77 -13.59
N TYR A 70 -16.00 -15.16 -12.37
CA TYR A 70 -16.87 -16.31 -12.11
C TYR A 70 -18.36 -15.92 -11.99
N GLN A 71 -18.74 -14.69 -12.36
CA GLN A 71 -20.11 -14.19 -12.38
C GLN A 71 -20.86 -14.28 -11.03
N TYR A 72 -20.14 -14.31 -9.92
CA TYR A 72 -20.73 -14.24 -8.58
C TYR A 72 -21.32 -12.86 -8.26
N ILE A 73 -20.86 -11.85 -8.98
CA ILE A 73 -21.29 -10.45 -8.88
C ILE A 73 -21.58 -9.96 -10.31
N GLN A 74 -22.67 -9.22 -10.48
CA GLN A 74 -23.02 -8.56 -11.73
C GLN A 74 -23.20 -7.07 -11.43
N GLY A 75 -22.50 -6.21 -12.18
CA GLY A 75 -22.52 -4.76 -11.97
C GLY A 75 -21.65 -4.25 -10.81
N ASP A 76 -21.92 -3.01 -10.39
CA ASP A 76 -21.24 -2.34 -9.28
C ASP A 76 -21.82 -2.79 -7.95
N ILE A 77 -20.97 -3.33 -7.08
CA ILE A 77 -21.39 -3.72 -5.73
C ILE A 77 -21.33 -2.48 -4.85
N ASN A 78 -22.47 -2.05 -4.32
CA ASN A 78 -22.54 -0.94 -3.36
C ASN A 78 -22.00 -1.39 -2.00
N HIS A 79 -20.71 -1.14 -1.75
CA HIS A 79 -20.05 -1.41 -0.47
C HIS A 79 -20.08 -0.23 0.51
N ASN A 80 -20.99 0.74 0.33
CA ASN A 80 -20.94 2.04 1.01
C ASN A 80 -20.93 1.97 2.55
N GLN A 81 -21.46 0.91 3.17
CA GLN A 81 -21.36 0.74 4.63
C GLN A 81 -19.95 0.31 5.07
N GLU A 82 -19.28 -0.52 4.28
CA GLU A 82 -17.97 -1.09 4.59
C GLU A 82 -16.83 -0.11 4.27
N THR A 83 -17.09 0.87 3.38
CA THR A 83 -16.09 1.86 2.93
C THR A 83 -15.75 2.90 3.98
N SER A 84 -16.68 3.21 4.87
CA SER A 84 -16.49 4.18 5.96
C SER A 84 -15.42 3.75 6.97
N ALA A 85 -15.13 2.45 7.04
CA ALA A 85 -14.17 1.85 7.97
C ALA A 85 -12.76 1.65 7.39
N ILE A 86 -12.52 2.04 6.13
CA ILE A 86 -11.23 1.85 5.45
C ILE A 86 -10.14 2.78 6.00
N PRO A 87 -10.35 4.10 6.08
CA PRO A 87 -9.32 5.01 6.56
C PRO A 87 -9.22 4.90 8.08
N SER A 88 -8.00 4.96 8.63
CA SER A 88 -7.84 5.18 10.09
C SER A 88 -8.47 6.51 10.50
N SER A 89 -8.89 6.66 11.76
CA SER A 89 -9.56 7.88 12.23
C SER A 89 -8.78 9.18 11.93
N ILE A 90 -7.45 9.12 11.95
CA ILE A 90 -6.55 10.24 11.65
C ILE A 90 -6.54 10.58 10.15
N VAL A 91 -6.57 9.57 9.29
CA VAL A 91 -6.61 9.73 7.82
C VAL A 91 -8.02 10.11 7.36
N GLN A 92 -9.03 9.67 8.10
CA GLN A 92 -10.44 9.92 7.81
C GLN A 92 -10.82 11.40 7.93
N GLU A 93 -10.30 12.11 8.94
CA GLU A 93 -10.60 13.54 9.12
C GLU A 93 -10.03 14.40 7.97
N SER A 94 -8.76 14.17 7.58
CA SER A 94 -8.14 14.93 6.48
C SER A 94 -8.86 14.67 5.16
N ILE A 95 -9.19 13.41 4.86
CA ILE A 95 -9.95 13.03 3.67
C ILE A 95 -11.32 13.72 3.65
N TYR A 96 -12.12 13.61 4.72
CA TYR A 96 -13.45 14.21 4.71
C TYR A 96 -13.40 15.74 4.65
N ARG A 97 -12.38 16.36 5.23
CA ARG A 97 -12.16 17.81 5.10
C ARG A 97 -11.88 18.21 3.66
N GLU A 98 -11.08 17.44 2.93
CA GLU A 98 -10.80 17.69 1.50
C GLU A 98 -12.03 17.46 0.63
N ILE A 99 -12.79 16.38 0.87
CA ILE A 99 -14.01 16.09 0.11
C ILE A 99 -15.08 17.18 0.34
N LEU A 100 -15.22 17.66 1.58
CA LEU A 100 -16.13 18.77 1.89
C LEU A 100 -15.70 20.07 1.20
N LYS A 101 -14.39 20.32 1.12
CA LYS A 101 -13.84 21.51 0.45
C LYS A 101 -14.14 21.49 -1.05
N ASP A 102 -14.14 20.32 -1.66
CA ASP A 102 -14.43 20.14 -3.08
C ASP A 102 -15.93 20.04 -3.41
N GLU A 103 -16.82 20.27 -2.42
CA GLU A 103 -18.28 20.13 -2.54
C GLU A 103 -18.73 18.75 -3.05
N ALA A 104 -17.88 17.73 -2.89
CA ALA A 104 -18.12 16.38 -3.40
C ALA A 104 -18.98 15.51 -2.45
N MET A 105 -19.33 16.03 -1.27
CA MET A 105 -20.23 15.40 -0.30
C MET A 105 -21.68 15.74 -0.61
N VAL A 106 -22.54 14.73 -0.74
CA VAL A 106 -23.98 14.92 -0.92
C VAL A 106 -24.64 15.04 0.45
N GLN A 107 -25.41 16.10 0.68
CA GLN A 107 -26.20 16.26 1.88
C GLN A 107 -27.48 15.41 1.78
N ALA A 108 -27.77 14.66 2.84
CA ALA A 108 -28.99 13.90 3.00
C ALA A 108 -30.15 14.81 3.44
N LEU A 109 -31.38 14.31 3.30
CA LEU A 109 -32.61 15.04 3.63
C LEU A 109 -32.72 15.43 5.12
N ASP A 110 -32.01 14.72 5.99
CA ASP A 110 -31.92 14.98 7.43
C ASP A 110 -30.82 16.00 7.80
N GLY A 111 -30.14 16.56 6.80
CA GLY A 111 -29.02 17.49 6.98
C GLY A 111 -27.69 16.80 7.28
N GLY A 112 -27.65 15.47 7.40
CA GLY A 112 -26.42 14.68 7.48
C GLY A 112 -25.70 14.61 6.13
N TYR A 113 -24.51 14.03 6.09
CA TYR A 113 -23.76 13.82 4.85
C TYR A 113 -23.74 12.35 4.44
N ILE A 114 -23.96 12.09 3.15
CA ILE A 114 -23.88 10.75 2.56
C ILE A 114 -22.42 10.41 2.34
N ILE A 115 -21.99 9.27 2.89
CA ILE A 115 -20.62 8.77 2.73
C ILE A 115 -20.35 8.48 1.24
N PRO A 116 -19.28 9.05 0.65
CA PRO A 116 -18.94 8.84 -0.75
C PRO A 116 -18.66 7.37 -1.07
N ARG A 117 -18.86 7.00 -2.34
CA ARG A 117 -18.54 5.66 -2.85
C ARG A 117 -17.04 5.37 -2.74
N LEU A 118 -16.69 4.08 -2.72
CA LEU A 118 -15.29 3.65 -2.65
C LEU A 118 -14.42 4.26 -3.74
N GLU A 119 -14.93 4.39 -4.98
CA GLU A 119 -14.14 4.95 -6.08
C GLU A 119 -13.69 6.39 -5.79
N ILE A 120 -14.58 7.18 -5.20
CA ILE A 120 -14.27 8.56 -4.79
C ILE A 120 -13.29 8.52 -3.62
N LEU A 121 -13.55 7.71 -2.60
CA LEU A 121 -12.67 7.60 -1.43
C LEU A 121 -11.25 7.16 -1.80
N LYS A 122 -11.08 6.26 -2.78
CA LYS A 122 -9.76 5.83 -3.27
C LYS A 122 -8.91 7.01 -3.73
N LEU A 123 -9.50 7.93 -4.49
CA LEU A 123 -8.79 9.11 -5.02
C LEU A 123 -8.25 9.98 -3.87
N TYR A 124 -9.09 10.31 -2.90
CA TYR A 124 -8.71 11.16 -1.79
C TYR A 124 -7.77 10.46 -0.80
N ILE A 125 -7.95 9.15 -0.56
CA ILE A 125 -7.01 8.37 0.26
C ILE A 125 -5.62 8.38 -0.38
N GLU A 126 -5.53 8.20 -1.70
CA GLU A 126 -4.25 8.19 -2.40
C GLU A 126 -3.57 9.57 -2.32
N GLN A 127 -4.31 10.65 -2.56
CA GLN A 127 -3.80 12.02 -2.45
C GLN A 127 -3.29 12.36 -1.04
N ASP A 128 -4.07 12.05 0.01
CA ASP A 128 -3.69 12.31 1.40
C ASP A 128 -2.41 11.54 1.79
N LEU A 129 -2.33 10.27 1.38
CA LEU A 129 -1.16 9.43 1.68
C LEU A 129 0.08 9.89 0.90
N GLU A 130 -0.07 10.30 -0.35
CA GLU A 130 1.03 10.90 -1.13
C GLU A 130 1.52 12.20 -0.52
N ALA A 131 0.60 13.09 -0.10
CA ALA A 131 0.93 14.32 0.58
C ALA A 131 1.72 14.05 1.88
N LYS A 132 1.32 13.05 2.67
CA LYS A 132 2.05 12.63 3.87
C LYS A 132 3.45 12.12 3.57
N VAL A 133 3.63 11.34 2.50
CA VAL A 133 4.96 10.89 2.06
C VAL A 133 5.84 12.08 1.66
N LEU A 134 5.30 13.05 0.92
CA LEU A 134 6.05 14.25 0.50
C LEU A 134 6.46 15.13 1.70
N ILE A 135 5.57 15.30 2.68
CA ILE A 135 5.87 16.05 3.90
C ILE A 135 7.01 15.36 4.67
N GLN A 136 6.94 14.05 4.88
CA GLN A 136 7.99 13.29 5.56
C GLN A 136 9.34 13.39 4.85
N GLN A 137 9.36 13.35 3.51
CA GLN A 137 10.59 13.52 2.73
C GLN A 137 11.20 14.92 2.89
N LYS A 138 10.36 15.97 2.92
CA LYS A 138 10.81 17.34 3.16
C LYS A 138 11.38 17.50 4.57
N GLU A 139 10.68 17.00 5.58
CA GLU A 139 11.14 17.04 6.98
C GLU A 139 12.48 16.31 7.14
N PHE A 140 12.63 15.12 6.55
CA PHE A 140 13.87 14.35 6.57
C PHE A 140 15.04 15.07 5.87
N SER A 141 14.74 15.81 4.80
CA SER A 141 15.76 16.60 4.09
C SER A 141 16.19 17.83 4.88
N GLN A 142 15.27 18.43 5.63
CA GLN A 142 15.54 19.56 6.51
C GLN A 142 16.37 19.15 7.72
N THR A 143 16.02 18.04 8.39
CA THR A 143 16.81 17.51 9.52
C THR A 143 18.22 17.12 9.10
N LYS A 144 18.40 16.41 7.96
CA LYS A 144 19.76 16.14 7.42
C LYS A 144 20.57 17.39 7.10
N SER A 145 19.90 18.45 6.65
CA SER A 145 20.58 19.72 6.37
C SER A 145 20.99 20.44 7.65
N GLN A 146 20.17 20.36 8.70
CA GLN A 146 20.48 20.88 10.03
C GLN A 146 21.60 20.07 10.71
N GLU A 147 21.59 18.75 10.62
CA GLU A 147 22.66 17.87 11.13
C GLU A 147 24.00 18.13 10.41
N LYS A 148 23.98 18.33 9.08
CA LYS A 148 25.19 18.69 8.34
C LYS A 148 25.73 20.06 8.74
N LYS A 149 24.87 21.03 9.01
CA LYS A 149 25.27 22.36 9.51
C LYS A 149 25.85 22.26 10.93
N ALA A 150 25.19 21.54 11.83
CA ALA A 150 25.68 21.32 13.19
C ALA A 150 27.02 20.59 13.21
N ARG A 151 27.19 19.55 12.38
CA ARG A 151 28.47 18.82 12.25
C ARG A 151 29.60 19.69 11.68
N PHE A 152 29.27 20.63 10.80
CA PHE A 152 30.23 21.59 10.25
C PHE A 152 30.58 22.70 11.27
N GLU A 153 29.65 23.07 12.15
CA GLU A 153 29.90 24.01 13.24
C GLU A 153 30.66 23.37 14.41
N GLU A 154 30.50 22.06 14.65
CA GLU A 154 31.29 21.27 15.62
C GLU A 154 32.74 21.05 15.19
N GLU A 155 33.01 20.94 13.89
CA GLU A 155 34.38 20.97 13.36
C GLU A 155 34.91 22.40 13.44
N SER A 156 35.53 22.77 14.55
CA SER A 156 36.18 24.07 14.74
C SER A 156 37.07 24.39 13.54
N TRP A 157 36.94 25.61 13.00
CA TRP A 157 37.78 26.10 11.91
C TRP A 157 39.27 25.92 12.20
N GLU A 158 39.68 25.93 13.47
CA GLU A 158 41.05 25.66 13.87
C GLU A 158 41.50 24.21 13.60
N GLU A 159 40.63 23.22 13.80
CA GLU A 159 40.93 21.82 13.49
C GLU A 159 40.96 21.57 11.98
N VAL A 160 40.05 22.20 11.23
CA VAL A 160 40.03 22.15 9.76
C VAL A 160 41.30 22.77 9.18
N LEU A 161 41.72 23.93 9.69
CA LEU A 161 42.96 24.60 9.29
C LEU A 161 44.20 23.77 9.66
N LYS A 162 44.20 23.13 10.84
CA LYS A 162 45.29 22.24 11.26
C LYS A 162 45.41 21.02 10.34
N LYS A 163 44.30 20.36 10.00
CA LYS A 163 44.26 19.24 9.05
C LYS A 163 44.75 19.66 7.66
N MET A 164 44.34 20.83 7.17
CA MET A 164 44.83 21.36 5.90
C MET A 164 46.34 21.64 5.92
N LYS A 165 46.86 22.19 7.03
CA LYS A 165 48.29 22.46 7.19
C LYS A 165 49.11 21.17 7.21
N ASP A 166 48.65 20.13 7.91
CA ASP A 166 49.29 18.80 7.93
C ASP A 166 49.31 18.14 6.55
N ILE A 167 48.22 18.26 5.78
CA ILE A 167 48.15 17.74 4.40
C ILE A 167 49.14 18.50 3.51
N THR A 168 49.23 19.81 3.65
CA THR A 168 50.14 20.65 2.85
C THR A 168 51.61 20.31 3.15
N GLN A 169 51.94 20.06 4.42
CA GLN A 169 53.27 19.61 4.83
C GLN A 169 53.61 18.21 4.29
N LYS A 170 52.65 17.28 4.25
CA LYS A 170 52.84 15.95 3.65
C LYS A 170 53.07 16.00 2.14
N ILE A 171 52.48 16.96 1.44
CA ILE A 171 52.70 17.19 0.00
C ILE A 171 54.06 17.84 -0.25
N GLN A 172 54.51 18.74 0.63
CA GLN A 172 55.82 19.39 0.53
C GLN A 172 56.99 18.48 0.92
N ASN A 173 56.74 17.42 1.71
CA ASN A 173 57.77 16.46 2.11
C ASN A 173 57.26 15.02 1.90
N PRO A 174 57.20 14.53 0.65
CA PRO A 174 56.78 13.17 0.38
C PRO A 174 57.82 12.20 0.97
N GLN A 175 57.41 11.39 1.94
CA GLN A 175 58.28 10.32 2.45
C GLN A 175 58.60 9.34 1.31
N PRO A 176 59.86 8.90 1.14
CA PRO A 176 60.22 7.95 0.11
C PRO A 176 59.51 6.63 0.38
N GLN A 177 58.74 6.14 -0.59
CA GLN A 177 58.16 4.80 -0.56
C GLN A 177 59.31 3.80 -0.60
N GLY A 178 59.57 3.15 0.53
CA GLY A 178 60.57 2.08 0.64
C GLY A 178 60.11 0.84 -0.12
N ASN A 179 60.98 0.34 -0.99
CA ASN A 179 60.96 -1.02 -1.54
C ASN A 179 61.10 -2.07 -0.44
#